data_AF-A0A933ZJV5-F1
#
_entry.id   AF-A0A933ZJV5-F1
#
_cell.length_a   1.000
_cell.length_b   1.000
_cell.length_c   1.000
_cell.angle_alpha   90.00
_cell.angle_beta   90.00
_cell.angle_gamma   90.00
#
_symmetry.space_group_name_H-M   'P 1'
#
loop_
_entity.id
_entity.type
_entity.pdbx_description
1 polymer ?
#
loop_
_entity_poly.entity_id
_entity_poly.type
_entity_poly.pdbx_seq_one_letter_code
_entity_poly.pdbx_strand_id
1 'polypeptide(L)'
;MSRPCMIRRCATGMSVVAAAVLASGSCARAPVQPAAAPAASAPRPVASASRSNAPTNDGPPATVARAVNLPAINHSALPNGLSVWHIPSRSLPVVQLRLVVKAGSSLDRDRPGLARMTAAAMARSSSAPGLGASAAAPPVLVPEFQVVPAATMFALELPKDHFEEGVDRLGSIARQPKLDNAPLADLRAREQQWASDLLRDDPASVARAAALRDLLGLSAPPTTLDLGKITVGDLKAFHKAAYAPSNLGLIVVGDVTFDEAEQAARRALGSWDAAPVAPQAPAPPAAVQYTRVIIADRPAVADSVIVIALPGPAPADALRPAFWLAQQHAVQSQATGTSCPPPAAASLLSLDAAGPVPMSVCVTSPTAQTAERIAATIERVRRTAAETLSAAELEASRASFNETFATRLPSLPALADLAGFAMGAGLQHDQLGRLASQVQSTTADQVREAMRDRAREGMLVVVIGDAAKLGEELSRFGDVTVVDPSEGFARKRQIPASPSAPSKP
;
A
#
# COMPACT_ATOMS: atom_id res chain seq x y z
N MET A 1 61.44 -0.61 48.26
CA MET A 1 61.02 -1.49 49.37
C MET A 1 60.02 -2.48 48.80
N SER A 2 60.43 -3.70 48.44
CA SER A 2 60.51 -4.91 49.32
C SER A 2 59.14 -5.60 49.45
N ARG A 3 58.81 -6.66 48.69
CA ARG A 3 59.26 -8.10 48.72
C ARG A 3 58.77 -8.87 49.97
N PRO A 4 58.50 -10.20 49.92
CA PRO A 4 59.16 -11.24 49.09
C PRO A 4 58.22 -12.25 48.35
N CYS A 5 58.66 -13.02 47.32
CA CYS A 5 59.02 -14.48 47.27
C CYS A 5 57.87 -15.49 47.51
N MET A 6 57.79 -16.75 47.02
CA MET A 6 58.49 -17.68 46.06
C MET A 6 57.57 -18.95 45.93
N ILE A 7 57.69 -20.04 45.14
CA ILE A 7 58.50 -20.65 44.03
C ILE A 7 57.54 -21.69 43.35
N ARG A 8 57.44 -22.00 42.04
CA ARG A 8 58.33 -22.43 40.91
C ARG A 8 58.52 -23.97 40.73
N ARG A 9 58.53 -24.43 39.45
CA ARG A 9 58.70 -25.81 38.87
C ARG A 9 57.40 -26.67 38.85
N CYS A 10 57.25 -27.73 38.05
CA CYS A 10 58.24 -28.46 37.20
C CYS A 10 57.75 -28.80 35.75
N ALA A 11 57.98 -30.03 35.24
CA ALA A 11 57.72 -30.57 33.89
C ALA A 11 56.53 -31.60 33.88
N THR A 12 56.10 -32.30 32.81
CA THR A 12 56.86 -33.06 31.77
C THR A 12 56.00 -33.54 30.57
N GLY A 13 56.57 -33.61 29.35
CA GLY A 13 56.17 -34.52 28.23
C GLY A 13 54.97 -34.11 27.35
N MET A 14 54.83 -34.58 26.08
CA MET A 14 55.70 -35.43 25.23
C MET A 14 55.38 -35.30 23.71
N SER A 15 56.29 -35.79 22.84
CA SER A 15 56.26 -35.93 21.36
C SER A 15 54.97 -36.57 20.78
N VAL A 16 54.48 -36.32 19.54
CA VAL A 16 55.05 -36.17 18.17
C VAL A 16 55.22 -37.50 17.37
N VAL A 17 54.20 -37.79 16.53
CA VAL A 17 54.20 -38.31 15.12
C VAL A 17 54.74 -39.72 14.76
N ALA A 18 54.14 -40.31 13.69
CA ALA A 18 54.50 -41.50 12.88
C ALA A 18 53.80 -42.84 13.24
N ALA A 19 53.32 -43.70 12.31
CA ALA A 19 53.18 -43.61 10.83
C ALA A 19 52.06 -44.55 10.27
N ALA A 20 51.90 -44.55 8.94
CA ALA A 20 50.81 -45.14 8.13
C ALA A 20 50.67 -46.69 8.09
N VAL A 21 49.55 -47.18 7.52
CA VAL A 21 49.46 -48.26 6.49
C VAL A 21 48.04 -48.31 5.88
N LEU A 22 47.86 -49.00 4.73
CA LEU A 22 46.68 -48.94 3.84
C LEU A 22 45.76 -50.19 3.87
N ALA A 23 44.50 -49.95 3.46
CA ALA A 23 43.61 -50.80 2.66
C ALA A 23 42.78 -51.98 3.26
N SER A 24 41.57 -52.09 2.69
CA SER A 24 40.67 -53.27 2.55
C SER A 24 40.03 -53.92 3.79
N GLY A 25 38.71 -54.14 3.69
CA GLY A 25 37.92 -54.93 4.66
C GLY A 25 36.45 -54.49 4.71
N SER A 26 35.58 -55.08 3.88
CA SER A 26 34.13 -54.79 3.89
C SER A 26 33.36 -55.89 4.63
N CYS A 27 32.56 -55.51 5.64
CA CYS A 27 31.38 -56.26 6.06
C CYS A 27 30.44 -55.36 6.88
N ALA A 28 29.14 -55.62 6.85
CA ALA A 28 28.11 -54.65 7.24
C ALA A 28 27.52 -54.85 8.65
N ARG A 29 27.11 -53.74 9.28
CA ARG A 29 25.93 -53.66 10.15
C ARG A 29 25.32 -52.25 10.09
N ALA A 30 23.99 -52.15 10.18
CA ALA A 30 23.25 -50.96 9.78
C ALA A 30 23.23 -49.85 10.85
N PRO A 31 23.29 -48.56 10.46
CA PRO A 31 23.00 -47.44 11.35
C PRO A 31 21.49 -47.28 11.55
N VAL A 32 21.07 -46.98 12.78
CA VAL A 32 19.68 -46.65 13.12
C VAL A 32 19.37 -45.22 12.65
N GLN A 33 18.28 -45.03 11.92
CA GLN A 33 17.82 -43.68 11.54
C GLN A 33 17.13 -42.97 12.72
N PRO A 34 17.37 -41.66 12.95
CA PRO A 34 16.53 -40.87 13.83
C PRO A 34 15.12 -40.70 13.23
N ALA A 35 14.11 -40.60 14.09
CA ALA A 35 12.71 -40.57 13.66
C ALA A 35 12.38 -39.33 12.82
N ALA A 36 11.72 -39.54 11.68
CA ALA A 36 11.23 -38.46 10.83
C ALA A 36 9.96 -37.82 11.41
N ALA A 37 9.84 -36.49 11.26
CA ALA A 37 8.60 -35.77 11.52
C ALA A 37 7.50 -36.24 10.53
N PRO A 38 6.21 -36.23 10.92
CA PRO A 38 5.13 -36.68 10.05
C PRO A 38 5.01 -35.79 8.80
N ALA A 39 5.12 -36.40 7.63
CA ALA A 39 4.99 -35.70 6.36
C ALA A 39 3.53 -35.21 6.15
N ALA A 40 3.38 -34.00 5.63
CA ALA A 40 2.07 -33.47 5.24
C ALA A 40 1.46 -34.36 4.13
N SER A 41 0.19 -34.71 4.29
CA SER A 41 -0.55 -35.54 3.34
C SER A 41 -0.71 -34.83 1.99
N ALA A 42 -0.18 -35.40 0.91
CA ALA A 42 -0.40 -34.91 -0.43
C ALA A 42 -1.89 -35.00 -0.83
N PRO A 43 -2.47 -34.00 -1.52
CA PRO A 43 -3.84 -34.06 -2.00
C PRO A 43 -4.00 -35.16 -3.07
N ARG A 44 -5.09 -35.93 -2.97
CA ARG A 44 -5.44 -36.95 -3.98
C ARG A 44 -5.78 -36.30 -5.33
N PRO A 45 -5.40 -36.90 -6.47
CA PRO A 45 -5.86 -36.46 -7.78
C PRO A 45 -7.36 -36.72 -7.91
N VAL A 46 -8.14 -35.68 -8.22
CA VAL A 46 -9.55 -35.81 -8.60
C VAL A 46 -9.60 -36.06 -10.10
N ALA A 47 -10.25 -37.15 -10.52
CA ALA A 47 -10.31 -37.53 -11.93
C ALA A 47 -11.12 -36.52 -12.77
N SER A 48 -10.60 -36.13 -13.92
CA SER A 48 -11.30 -35.24 -14.85
C SER A 48 -12.44 -35.98 -15.55
N ALA A 49 -13.68 -35.59 -15.25
CA ALA A 49 -14.88 -36.08 -15.93
C ALA A 49 -15.42 -35.01 -16.91
N SER A 50 -14.84 -34.94 -18.11
CA SER A 50 -15.33 -34.04 -19.16
C SER A 50 -16.77 -34.37 -19.54
N ARG A 51 -17.71 -33.46 -19.24
CA ARG A 51 -19.04 -33.42 -19.84
C ARG A 51 -19.18 -32.10 -20.60
N SER A 52 -19.28 -32.20 -21.91
CA SER A 52 -19.52 -31.05 -22.78
C SER A 52 -20.97 -30.59 -22.64
N ASN A 53 -21.18 -29.48 -21.93
CA ASN A 53 -22.40 -28.67 -22.01
C ASN A 53 -22.03 -27.29 -22.52
N ALA A 54 -22.83 -26.73 -23.44
CA ALA A 54 -22.63 -25.37 -23.92
C ALA A 54 -22.91 -24.34 -22.79
N PRO A 55 -22.26 -23.16 -22.80
CA PRO A 55 -22.44 -22.15 -21.77
C PRO A 55 -23.84 -21.50 -21.88
N THR A 56 -24.76 -21.93 -21.02
CA THR A 56 -25.93 -21.12 -20.63
C THR A 56 -25.44 -19.91 -19.85
N ASN A 57 -25.85 -18.71 -20.24
CA ASN A 57 -25.28 -17.44 -19.72
C ASN A 57 -25.83 -17.04 -18.34
N ASP A 58 -26.27 -18.02 -17.56
CA ASP A 58 -26.91 -17.88 -16.26
C ASP A 58 -25.85 -18.02 -15.16
N GLY A 59 -25.21 -16.90 -14.82
CA GLY A 59 -24.43 -16.79 -13.59
C GLY A 59 -25.31 -17.04 -12.36
N PRO A 60 -24.72 -17.34 -11.18
CA PRO A 60 -25.49 -17.48 -9.95
C PRO A 60 -26.32 -16.20 -9.71
N PRO A 61 -27.60 -16.32 -9.30
CA PRO A 61 -28.51 -15.19 -9.21
C PRO A 61 -27.94 -14.14 -8.26
N ALA A 62 -27.93 -12.87 -8.71
CA ALA A 62 -27.30 -11.77 -7.98
C ALA A 62 -27.89 -11.64 -6.56
N THR A 63 -27.09 -12.04 -5.57
CA THR A 63 -27.39 -11.82 -4.16
C THR A 63 -27.44 -10.32 -3.89
N VAL A 64 -28.61 -9.81 -3.49
CA VAL A 64 -28.82 -8.39 -3.14
C VAL A 64 -27.69 -7.92 -2.24
N ALA A 65 -26.97 -6.87 -2.66
CA ALA A 65 -25.73 -6.47 -2.03
C ALA A 65 -26.00 -5.96 -0.61
N ARG A 66 -25.76 -6.79 0.41
CA ARG A 66 -25.96 -6.39 1.81
C ARG A 66 -24.92 -5.34 2.19
N ALA A 67 -25.37 -4.15 2.53
CA ALA A 67 -24.51 -3.05 2.95
C ALA A 67 -23.61 -3.44 4.13
N VAL A 68 -22.37 -2.95 4.11
CA VAL A 68 -21.36 -3.25 5.13
C VAL A 68 -21.64 -2.44 6.39
N ASN A 69 -22.14 -3.11 7.43
CA ASN A 69 -22.29 -2.50 8.76
C ASN A 69 -20.92 -2.35 9.42
N LEU A 70 -20.41 -1.13 9.47
CA LEU A 70 -19.20 -0.78 10.23
C LEU A 70 -19.54 -0.62 11.73
N PRO A 71 -18.62 -0.97 12.64
CA PRO A 71 -18.81 -0.74 14.07
C PRO A 71 -18.79 0.77 14.40
N ALA A 72 -19.48 1.14 15.48
CA ALA A 72 -19.50 2.53 15.94
C ALA A 72 -18.10 2.96 16.44
N ILE A 73 -17.66 4.14 16.01
CA ILE A 73 -16.39 4.75 16.40
C ILE A 73 -16.63 5.78 17.49
N ASN A 74 -16.21 5.47 18.72
CA ASN A 74 -16.13 6.46 19.81
C ASN A 74 -14.97 7.41 19.51
N HIS A 75 -15.10 8.70 19.82
CA HIS A 75 -14.07 9.66 19.47
C HIS A 75 -14.02 10.86 20.42
N SER A 76 -12.84 11.47 20.53
CA SER A 76 -12.64 12.80 21.10
C SER A 76 -11.48 13.51 20.41
N ALA A 77 -11.28 14.78 20.77
CA ALA A 77 -10.08 15.54 20.45
C ALA A 77 -9.45 16.04 21.75
N LEU A 78 -8.15 15.79 21.94
CA LEU A 78 -7.42 16.37 23.07
C LEU A 78 -7.24 17.89 22.89
N PRO A 79 -7.00 18.67 23.96
CA PRO A 79 -6.84 20.13 23.88
C PRO A 79 -5.72 20.63 22.95
N ASN A 80 -4.75 19.77 22.59
CA ASN A 80 -3.69 20.08 21.61
C ASN A 80 -4.04 19.70 20.16
N GLY A 81 -5.25 19.21 19.91
CA GLY A 81 -5.77 18.85 18.58
C GLY A 81 -5.62 17.38 18.19
N LEU A 82 -4.99 16.53 19.02
CA LEU A 82 -4.89 15.10 18.74
C LEU A 82 -6.27 14.46 18.65
N SER A 83 -6.60 13.87 17.49
CA SER A 83 -7.82 13.09 17.31
C SER A 83 -7.64 11.70 17.94
N VAL A 84 -8.56 11.25 18.81
CA VAL A 84 -8.53 9.90 19.40
C VAL A 84 -9.79 9.16 18.95
N TRP A 85 -9.64 8.03 18.27
CA TRP A 85 -10.74 7.15 17.84
C TRP A 85 -10.63 5.77 18.49
N HIS A 86 -11.75 5.22 18.94
CA HIS A 86 -11.81 3.92 19.61
C HIS A 86 -12.96 3.04 19.08
N ILE A 87 -12.60 1.85 18.61
CA ILE A 87 -13.54 0.81 18.15
C ILE A 87 -13.47 -0.37 19.13
N PRO A 88 -14.45 -0.54 20.02
CA PRO A 88 -14.41 -1.59 21.03
C PRO A 88 -14.58 -2.97 20.40
N SER A 89 -13.73 -3.92 20.78
CA SER A 89 -13.91 -5.34 20.43
C SER A 89 -13.37 -6.27 21.51
N ARG A 90 -14.26 -7.02 22.16
CA ARG A 90 -13.92 -7.98 23.23
C ARG A 90 -13.72 -9.41 22.73
N SER A 91 -13.43 -9.59 21.44
CA SER A 91 -13.28 -10.92 20.82
C SER A 91 -11.96 -11.61 21.20
N LEU A 92 -10.92 -10.85 21.51
CA LEU A 92 -9.57 -11.31 21.87
C LEU A 92 -8.94 -10.30 22.86
N PRO A 93 -8.05 -10.72 23.78
CA PRO A 93 -7.36 -9.84 24.73
C PRO A 93 -6.17 -9.10 24.08
N VAL A 94 -6.37 -8.56 22.88
CA VAL A 94 -5.37 -7.82 22.10
C VAL A 94 -5.87 -6.43 21.75
N VAL A 95 -4.95 -5.52 21.50
CA VAL A 95 -5.23 -4.16 21.04
C VAL A 95 -4.40 -3.86 19.80
N GLN A 96 -5.08 -3.33 18.79
CA GLN A 96 -4.48 -2.73 17.61
C GLN A 96 -4.33 -1.24 17.85
N LEU A 97 -3.12 -0.73 17.64
CA LEU A 97 -2.85 0.71 17.63
C LEU A 97 -2.51 1.13 16.21
N ARG A 98 -3.03 2.28 15.79
CA ARG A 98 -2.52 3.06 14.66
C ARG A 98 -2.27 4.49 15.11
N LEU A 99 -1.02 4.94 15.05
CA LEU A 99 -0.73 6.38 15.03
C LEU A 99 -0.80 6.84 13.57
N VAL A 100 -1.77 7.69 13.28
CA VAL A 100 -2.02 8.27 11.95
C VAL A 100 -1.42 9.66 11.91
N VAL A 101 -0.56 9.91 10.91
CA VAL A 101 -0.14 11.24 10.49
C VAL A 101 -0.95 11.60 9.24
N LYS A 102 -1.62 12.75 9.24
CA LYS A 102 -2.36 13.30 8.09
C LYS A 102 -1.36 13.96 7.12
N ALA A 103 -0.38 13.17 6.71
CA ALA A 103 0.76 13.54 5.86
C ALA A 103 1.36 12.26 5.26
N GLY A 104 1.50 12.23 3.94
CA GLY A 104 1.97 11.05 3.21
C GLY A 104 2.68 11.41 1.92
N SER A 105 2.79 10.47 0.98
CA SER A 105 3.60 10.66 -0.24
C SER A 105 3.06 11.69 -1.24
N SER A 106 1.88 12.27 -1.02
CA SER A 106 1.47 13.50 -1.73
C SER A 106 2.37 14.69 -1.41
N LEU A 107 3.02 14.67 -0.24
CA LEU A 107 3.84 15.74 0.30
C LEU A 107 5.33 15.57 0.02
N ASP A 108 5.72 14.49 -0.66
CA ASP A 108 7.10 14.23 -1.10
C ASP A 108 7.58 15.26 -2.14
N ARG A 109 6.65 15.85 -2.92
CA ARG A 109 6.90 16.88 -3.95
C ARG A 109 8.04 16.51 -4.91
N ASP A 110 9.21 17.15 -4.80
CA ASP A 110 10.42 16.90 -5.61
C ASP A 110 11.44 15.97 -4.91
N ARG A 111 11.03 15.28 -3.84
CA ARG A 111 11.79 14.25 -3.12
C ARG A 111 10.98 12.94 -3.01
N PRO A 112 10.74 12.21 -4.12
CA PRO A 112 10.01 10.94 -4.08
C PRO A 112 10.54 9.97 -3.01
N GLY A 113 9.66 9.58 -2.08
CA GLY A 113 9.99 8.71 -0.94
C GLY A 113 10.35 9.44 0.35
N LEU A 114 10.26 10.76 0.44
CA LEU A 114 10.59 11.54 1.64
C LEU A 114 9.77 11.15 2.88
N ALA A 115 8.44 11.06 2.75
CA ALA A 115 7.55 10.57 3.80
C ALA A 115 7.91 9.14 4.23
N ARG A 116 8.23 8.27 3.25
CA ARG A 116 8.62 6.88 3.51
C ARG A 116 9.97 6.78 4.24
N MET A 117 11.00 7.48 3.78
CA MET A 117 12.32 7.53 4.43
C MET A 117 12.21 8.12 5.85
N THR A 118 11.35 9.12 6.04
CA THR A 118 11.08 9.68 7.37
C THR A 118 10.43 8.63 8.27
N ALA A 119 9.33 8.01 7.83
CA ALA A 119 8.63 6.96 8.58
C ALA A 119 9.55 5.78 8.93
N ALA A 120 10.35 5.31 7.97
CA ALA A 120 11.28 4.20 8.15
C ALA A 120 12.41 4.53 9.14
N ALA A 121 12.91 5.77 9.14
CA ALA A 121 13.85 6.26 10.15
C ALA A 121 13.19 6.33 11.54
N MET A 122 11.99 6.90 11.63
CA MET A 122 11.24 7.03 12.87
C MET A 122 10.95 5.67 13.52
N ALA A 123 10.42 4.70 12.77
CA ALA A 123 10.13 3.35 13.25
C ALA A 123 11.37 2.67 13.85
N ARG A 124 12.55 2.82 13.22
CA ARG A 124 13.82 2.24 13.70
C ARG A 124 14.47 3.03 14.84
N SER A 125 14.25 4.34 14.93
CA SER A 125 14.78 5.20 16.00
C SER A 125 14.29 4.83 17.40
N SER A 126 13.20 4.06 17.46
CA SER A 126 12.62 3.42 18.64
C SER A 126 13.55 2.43 19.36
N SER A 127 14.69 2.08 18.77
CA SER A 127 15.81 1.44 19.46
C SER A 127 16.49 2.45 20.42
N ALA A 128 16.01 2.48 21.67
CA ALA A 128 16.56 3.30 22.74
C ALA A 128 17.65 2.54 23.53
N PRO A 129 18.92 3.00 23.53
CA PRO A 129 19.87 2.60 24.57
C PRO A 129 19.35 3.14 25.90
N GLY A 130 18.96 2.26 26.81
CA GLY A 130 18.35 2.63 28.09
C GLY A 130 17.40 1.56 28.64
N LEU A 131 16.69 0.85 27.76
CA LEU A 131 16.08 -0.42 28.12
C LEU A 131 17.20 -1.46 28.24
N GLY A 132 17.45 -1.92 29.46
CA GLY A 132 18.64 -2.70 29.81
C GLY A 132 18.67 -4.08 29.15
N ALA A 133 19.87 -4.63 28.97
CA ALA A 133 20.09 -5.99 28.48
C ALA A 133 19.74 -7.05 29.56
N SER A 134 18.47 -7.08 29.94
CA SER A 134 17.86 -8.15 30.75
C SER A 134 17.20 -9.16 29.83
N ALA A 135 17.38 -10.45 30.11
CA ALA A 135 16.75 -11.55 29.35
C ALA A 135 15.21 -11.63 29.50
N ALA A 136 14.61 -10.70 30.27
CA ALA A 136 13.17 -10.58 30.47
C ALA A 136 12.57 -9.27 29.89
N ALA A 137 13.33 -8.48 29.13
CA ALA A 137 12.77 -7.34 28.41
C ALA A 137 11.83 -7.84 27.27
N PRO A 138 10.63 -7.25 27.07
CA PRO A 138 9.76 -7.62 25.97
C PRO A 138 10.45 -7.36 24.62
N PRO A 139 10.09 -8.11 23.55
CA PRO A 139 10.66 -7.91 22.23
C PRO A 139 10.44 -6.46 21.79
N VAL A 140 11.50 -5.83 21.28
CA VAL A 140 11.51 -4.39 20.94
C VAL A 140 10.38 -4.10 19.95
N LEU A 141 9.32 -3.42 20.42
CA LEU A 141 8.15 -3.01 19.65
C LEU A 141 8.52 -1.98 18.58
N VAL A 142 9.15 -2.42 17.50
CA VAL A 142 9.35 -1.66 16.27
C VAL A 142 8.00 -1.64 15.55
N PRO A 143 7.34 -0.48 15.38
CA PRO A 143 6.09 -0.45 14.65
C PRO A 143 6.32 -0.77 13.18
N GLU A 144 5.40 -1.55 12.61
CA GLU A 144 5.24 -1.56 11.17
C GLU A 144 4.77 -0.18 10.71
N PHE A 145 5.08 0.20 9.46
CA PHE A 145 4.65 1.49 8.93
C PHE A 145 4.18 1.37 7.49
N GLN A 146 3.18 2.18 7.16
CA GLN A 146 2.67 2.30 5.81
C GLN A 146 2.58 3.78 5.42
N VAL A 147 3.00 4.09 4.20
CA VAL A 147 2.83 5.41 3.59
C VAL A 147 1.95 5.27 2.35
N VAL A 148 0.96 6.15 2.26
CA VAL A 148 0.04 6.34 1.14
C VAL A 148 -0.07 7.85 0.86
N PRO A 149 -0.70 8.32 -0.23
CA PRO A 149 -0.62 9.73 -0.59
C PRO A 149 -1.10 10.71 0.48
N ALA A 150 -2.24 10.48 1.14
CA ALA A 150 -2.74 11.39 2.18
C ALA A 150 -2.15 11.15 3.59
N ALA A 151 -1.54 9.98 3.86
CA ALA A 151 -1.24 9.58 5.23
C ALA A 151 -0.01 8.69 5.41
N THR A 152 0.55 8.76 6.62
CA THR A 152 1.57 7.85 7.16
C THR A 152 0.97 7.20 8.40
N MET A 153 1.01 5.88 8.50
CA MET A 153 0.51 5.13 9.65
C MET A 153 1.64 4.32 10.28
N PHE A 154 1.71 4.34 11.61
CA PHE A 154 2.54 3.42 12.39
C PHE A 154 1.64 2.45 13.15
N ALA A 155 1.87 1.16 12.99
CA ALA A 155 1.04 0.09 13.51
C ALA A 155 1.75 -0.69 14.62
N LEU A 156 1.02 -1.03 15.67
CA LEU A 156 1.38 -2.05 16.64
C LEU A 156 0.18 -2.96 16.90
N GLU A 157 0.46 -4.26 17.04
CA GLU A 157 -0.43 -5.25 17.63
C GLU A 157 0.24 -5.75 18.92
N LEU A 158 -0.54 -5.84 20.00
CA LEU A 158 -0.02 -6.22 21.32
C LEU A 158 -1.14 -6.77 22.22
N PRO A 159 -0.80 -7.60 23.24
CA PRO A 159 -1.73 -7.97 24.30
C PRO A 159 -2.24 -6.73 25.06
N LYS A 160 -3.47 -6.80 25.57
CA LYS A 160 -4.11 -5.74 26.37
C LYS A 160 -3.21 -5.20 27.49
N ASP A 161 -2.51 -6.08 28.19
CA ASP A 161 -1.69 -5.72 29.36
C ASP A 161 -0.51 -4.80 29.00
N HIS A 162 -0.11 -4.74 27.73
CA HIS A 162 0.93 -3.83 27.21
C HIS A 162 0.35 -2.58 26.54
N PHE A 163 -0.98 -2.39 26.48
CA PHE A 163 -1.65 -1.30 25.75
C PHE A 163 -1.01 0.07 26.02
N GLU A 164 -0.79 0.39 27.29
CA GLU A 164 -0.17 1.62 27.77
C GLU A 164 1.23 1.83 27.18
N GLU A 165 2.07 0.79 27.24
CA GLU A 165 3.43 0.76 26.69
C GLU A 165 3.40 1.01 25.17
N GLY A 166 2.47 0.39 24.44
CA GLY A 166 2.30 0.59 22.99
C GLY A 166 1.91 2.02 22.61
N VAL A 167 1.07 2.68 23.41
CA VAL A 167 0.67 4.08 23.15
C VAL A 167 1.80 5.05 23.49
N ASP A 168 2.47 4.86 24.64
CA ASP A 168 3.65 5.66 25.01
C ASP A 168 4.83 5.46 24.03
N ARG A 169 4.98 4.25 23.49
CA ARG A 169 5.94 3.89 22.42
C ARG A 169 5.69 4.69 21.14
N LEU A 170 4.46 4.69 20.63
CA LEU A 170 4.08 5.47 19.45
C LEU A 170 4.22 6.99 19.70
N GLY A 171 3.82 7.45 20.89
CA GLY A 171 3.98 8.85 21.29
C GLY A 171 5.43 9.30 21.44
N SER A 172 6.35 8.42 21.82
CA SER A 172 7.79 8.67 21.84
C SER A 172 8.36 8.81 20.42
N ILE A 173 8.04 7.84 19.54
CA ILE A 173 8.47 7.82 18.13
C ILE A 173 8.00 9.08 17.39
N ALA A 174 6.77 9.53 17.63
CA ALA A 174 6.21 10.73 17.01
C ALA A 174 6.93 12.03 17.43
N ARG A 175 7.19 12.17 18.74
CA ARG A 175 7.71 13.42 19.34
C ARG A 175 9.21 13.60 19.16
N GLN A 176 10.00 12.55 19.34
CA GLN A 176 11.46 12.64 19.47
C GLN A 176 12.21 11.60 18.61
N PRO A 177 12.00 11.59 17.27
CA PRO A 177 12.67 10.63 16.41
C PRO A 177 14.17 10.93 16.28
N LYS A 178 14.98 9.87 16.33
CA LYS A 178 16.42 9.97 16.07
C LYS A 178 16.64 9.99 14.55
N LEU A 179 16.87 11.19 14.03
CA LEU A 179 17.17 11.45 12.63
C LEU A 179 18.63 11.90 12.53
N ASP A 180 19.55 10.96 12.38
CA ASP A 180 21.00 11.18 12.33
C ASP A 180 21.68 10.41 11.17
N ASN A 181 22.93 10.77 10.87
CA ASN A 181 23.57 10.39 9.61
C ASN A 181 23.99 8.91 9.55
N ALA A 182 24.44 8.32 10.66
CA ALA A 182 24.99 6.96 10.65
C ALA A 182 23.92 5.89 10.34
N PRO A 183 22.71 5.91 10.94
CA PRO A 183 21.65 4.97 10.56
C PRO A 183 21.09 5.20 9.15
N LEU A 184 21.26 6.41 8.57
CA LEU A 184 20.69 6.74 7.26
C LEU A 184 21.35 5.99 6.10
N ALA A 185 22.64 5.61 6.20
CA ALA A 185 23.31 4.84 5.15
C ALA A 185 22.66 3.46 4.98
N ASP A 186 22.60 2.67 6.06
CA ASP A 186 21.94 1.36 6.08
C ASP A 186 20.44 1.44 5.79
N LEU A 187 19.78 2.51 6.25
CA LEU A 187 18.36 2.75 5.97
C LEU A 187 18.15 2.93 4.46
N ARG A 188 18.91 3.84 3.84
CA ARG A 188 18.84 4.10 2.40
C ARG A 188 19.06 2.82 1.59
N ALA A 189 20.07 2.02 1.93
CA ALA A 189 20.33 0.74 1.24
C ALA A 189 19.12 -0.21 1.31
N ARG A 190 18.44 -0.31 2.46
CA ARG A 190 17.23 -1.13 2.62
C ARG A 190 16.02 -0.57 1.87
N GLU A 191 15.81 0.75 1.88
CA GLU A 191 14.69 1.36 1.16
C GLU A 191 14.92 1.36 -0.37
N GLN A 192 16.16 1.49 -0.84
CA GLN A 192 16.55 1.28 -2.25
C GLN A 192 16.31 -0.17 -2.69
N GLN A 193 16.65 -1.15 -1.84
CA GLN A 193 16.33 -2.55 -2.08
C GLN A 193 14.81 -2.76 -2.16
N TRP A 194 14.04 -2.24 -1.20
CA TRP A 194 12.57 -2.27 -1.24
C TRP A 194 11.98 -1.65 -2.51
N ALA A 195 12.49 -0.51 -2.99
CA ALA A 195 12.01 0.12 -4.23
C ALA A 195 12.30 -0.76 -5.46
N SER A 196 13.44 -1.46 -5.46
CA SER A 196 13.83 -2.40 -6.51
C SER A 196 12.95 -3.66 -6.49
N ASP A 197 12.69 -4.21 -5.30
CA ASP A 197 11.80 -5.35 -5.10
C ASP A 197 10.36 -5.01 -5.47
N LEU A 198 9.86 -3.81 -5.11
CA LEU A 198 8.53 -3.33 -5.51
C LEU A 198 8.38 -3.26 -7.03
N LEU A 199 9.38 -2.71 -7.75
CA LEU A 199 9.36 -2.66 -9.21
C LEU A 199 9.44 -4.04 -9.86
N ARG A 200 10.10 -5.02 -9.20
CA ARG A 200 10.19 -6.39 -9.67
C ARG A 200 8.88 -7.15 -9.46
N ASP A 201 8.32 -7.09 -8.25
CA ASP A 201 7.31 -8.01 -7.73
C ASP A 201 5.88 -7.44 -7.72
N ASP A 202 5.70 -6.12 -7.57
CA ASP A 202 4.42 -5.42 -7.80
C ASP A 202 4.58 -4.21 -8.76
N PRO A 203 4.92 -4.46 -10.04
CA PRO A 203 4.88 -3.44 -11.08
C PRO A 203 3.49 -2.81 -11.26
N ALA A 204 2.39 -3.44 -10.81
CA ALA A 204 1.06 -2.86 -10.89
C ALA A 204 0.89 -1.65 -9.94
N SER A 205 1.39 -1.73 -8.72
CA SER A 205 1.39 -0.58 -7.81
C SER A 205 2.34 0.54 -8.26
N VAL A 206 3.48 0.21 -8.87
CA VAL A 206 4.36 1.21 -9.49
C VAL A 206 3.68 1.91 -10.67
N ALA A 207 2.99 1.16 -11.54
CA ALA A 207 2.24 1.71 -12.66
C ALA A 207 1.13 2.67 -12.21
N ARG A 208 0.37 2.29 -11.16
CA ARG A 208 -0.67 3.14 -10.55
C ARG A 208 -0.07 4.43 -9.98
N ALA A 209 1.04 4.34 -9.25
CA ALA A 209 1.69 5.52 -8.68
C ALA A 209 2.22 6.47 -9.77
N ALA A 210 2.78 5.94 -10.86
CA ALA A 210 3.18 6.75 -12.02
C ALA A 210 1.98 7.40 -12.71
N ALA A 211 0.84 6.72 -12.82
CA ALA A 211 -0.40 7.29 -13.35
C ALA A 211 -0.97 8.40 -12.45
N LEU A 212 -0.95 8.19 -11.13
CA LEU A 212 -1.39 9.15 -10.13
C LEU A 212 -0.54 10.43 -10.12
N ARG A 213 0.77 10.33 -10.32
CA ARG A 213 1.67 11.48 -10.54
C ARG A 213 1.20 12.34 -11.71
N ASP A 214 1.09 11.74 -12.90
CA ASP A 214 0.81 12.45 -14.15
C ASP A 214 -0.61 13.01 -14.24
N LEU A 215 -1.58 12.44 -13.50
CA LEU A 215 -2.95 12.96 -13.41
C LEU A 215 -3.10 14.02 -12.31
N LEU A 216 -2.68 13.71 -11.08
CA LEU A 216 -3.04 14.49 -9.89
C LEU A 216 -1.90 15.41 -9.39
N GLY A 217 -0.74 15.43 -10.04
CA GLY A 217 0.42 16.17 -9.55
C GLY A 217 0.98 15.63 -8.22
N LEU A 218 0.66 14.38 -7.87
CA LEU A 218 1.24 13.67 -6.74
C LEU A 218 2.71 13.31 -7.01
N SER A 219 3.46 12.93 -5.99
CA SER A 219 4.84 12.46 -6.17
C SER A 219 4.91 11.25 -7.09
N ALA A 220 6.03 11.14 -7.82
CA ALA A 220 6.42 9.89 -8.45
C ALA A 220 6.53 8.75 -7.41
N PRO A 221 6.36 7.48 -7.83
CA PRO A 221 6.84 6.36 -7.04
C PRO A 221 8.37 6.50 -6.84
N PRO A 222 8.88 6.31 -5.61
CA PRO A 222 10.30 6.45 -5.32
C PRO A 222 11.13 5.38 -6.04
N THR A 223 12.23 5.82 -6.66
CA THR A 223 13.22 4.91 -7.25
C THR A 223 14.48 4.82 -6.40
N THR A 224 15.38 3.89 -6.73
CA THR A 224 16.70 3.79 -6.08
C THR A 224 17.49 5.10 -6.16
N LEU A 225 17.40 5.78 -7.32
CA LEU A 225 18.02 7.07 -7.57
C LEU A 225 17.46 8.18 -6.66
N ASP A 226 16.15 8.19 -6.42
CA ASP A 226 15.49 9.25 -5.63
C ASP A 226 15.75 9.11 -4.12
N LEU A 227 15.65 7.89 -3.62
CA LEU A 227 16.05 7.54 -2.24
C LEU A 227 17.54 7.81 -2.00
N GLY A 228 18.36 7.77 -3.07
CA GLY A 228 19.74 8.24 -3.10
C GLY A 228 19.91 9.71 -2.65
N LYS A 229 19.01 10.60 -3.09
CA LYS A 229 19.11 12.06 -2.94
C LYS A 229 18.67 12.58 -1.57
N ILE A 230 17.82 11.84 -0.85
CA ILE A 230 17.21 12.28 0.41
C ILE A 230 18.26 12.37 1.53
N THR A 231 18.29 13.49 2.25
CA THR A 231 19.24 13.79 3.33
C THR A 231 18.56 13.80 4.72
N VAL A 232 19.33 13.75 5.80
CA VAL A 232 18.82 13.99 7.18
C VAL A 232 18.17 15.37 7.32
N GLY A 233 18.59 16.35 6.53
CA GLY A 233 17.98 17.69 6.50
C GLY A 233 16.54 17.62 6.01
N ASP A 234 16.29 16.90 4.91
CA ASP A 234 14.95 16.69 4.37
C ASP A 234 14.06 15.93 5.37
N LEU A 235 14.57 14.86 6.00
CA LEU A 235 13.80 14.09 7.01
C LEU A 235 13.36 14.97 8.20
N LYS A 236 14.26 15.85 8.67
CA LYS A 236 13.96 16.78 9.77
C LYS A 236 13.00 17.89 9.36
N ALA A 237 13.12 18.39 8.13
CA ALA A 237 12.18 19.37 7.59
C ALA A 237 10.77 18.77 7.44
N PHE A 238 10.67 17.55 6.89
CA PHE A 238 9.42 16.82 6.75
C PHE A 238 8.79 16.52 8.12
N HIS A 239 9.57 15.98 9.07
CA HIS A 239 9.10 15.73 10.43
C HIS A 239 8.53 17.01 11.08
N LYS A 240 9.31 18.10 11.10
CA LYS A 240 8.89 19.38 11.66
C LYS A 240 7.63 19.98 10.99
N ALA A 241 7.43 19.74 9.69
CA ALA A 241 6.30 20.29 8.94
C ALA A 241 5.01 19.46 9.07
N ALA A 242 5.12 18.14 9.26
CA ALA A 242 3.99 17.21 9.20
C ALA A 242 3.56 16.63 10.56
N TYR A 243 4.45 16.57 11.55
CA TYR A 243 4.23 15.87 12.80
C TYR A 243 3.98 16.86 13.94
N ALA A 244 2.70 17.10 14.21
CA ALA A 244 2.20 17.85 15.36
C ALA A 244 0.87 17.23 15.82
N PRO A 245 0.45 17.39 17.09
CA PRO A 245 -0.76 16.73 17.61
C PRO A 245 -2.03 17.03 16.80
N SER A 246 -2.19 18.28 16.37
CA SER A 246 -3.23 18.76 15.44
C SER A 246 -3.34 17.97 14.13
N ASN A 247 -2.21 17.51 13.59
CA ASN A 247 -2.11 16.76 12.34
C ASN A 247 -1.98 15.24 12.54
N LEU A 248 -2.07 14.79 13.80
CA LEU A 248 -2.03 13.39 14.20
C LEU A 248 -3.41 12.90 14.61
N GLY A 249 -3.52 11.59 14.75
CA GLY A 249 -4.49 10.96 15.62
C GLY A 249 -4.09 9.54 16.02
N LEU A 250 -4.66 9.07 17.12
CA LEU A 250 -4.50 7.72 17.63
C LEU A 250 -5.79 6.94 17.38
N ILE A 251 -5.66 5.73 16.85
CA ILE A 251 -6.76 4.79 16.71
C ILE A 251 -6.47 3.54 17.52
N VAL A 252 -7.46 3.14 18.30
CA VAL A 252 -7.40 2.01 19.22
C VAL A 252 -8.53 1.04 18.88
N VAL A 253 -8.22 -0.23 18.62
CA VAL A 253 -9.22 -1.27 18.31
C VAL A 253 -8.91 -2.55 19.10
N GLY A 254 -9.79 -2.93 20.03
CA GLY A 254 -9.55 -4.11 20.89
C GLY A 254 -10.34 -4.08 22.20
N ASP A 255 -9.93 -4.89 23.18
CA ASP A 255 -10.57 -4.98 24.49
C ASP A 255 -10.09 -3.87 25.44
N VAL A 256 -10.42 -2.62 25.14
CA VAL A 256 -10.28 -1.50 26.09
C VAL A 256 -11.57 -0.67 26.12
N THR A 257 -11.68 0.20 27.11
CA THR A 257 -12.69 1.25 27.18
C THR A 257 -12.22 2.50 26.44
N PHE A 258 -13.15 3.39 26.14
CA PHE A 258 -12.82 4.69 25.54
C PHE A 258 -12.04 5.58 26.53
N ASP A 259 -12.35 5.49 27.82
CA ASP A 259 -11.70 6.29 28.86
C ASP A 259 -10.23 5.88 29.06
N GLU A 260 -9.92 4.57 29.02
CA GLU A 260 -8.54 4.06 28.97
C GLU A 260 -7.81 4.56 27.71
N ALA A 261 -8.50 4.54 26.55
CA ALA A 261 -7.93 5.01 25.28
C ALA A 261 -7.58 6.50 25.29
N GLU A 262 -8.46 7.37 25.83
CA GLU A 262 -8.16 8.79 25.94
C GLU A 262 -7.10 9.07 27.01
N GLN A 263 -7.12 8.39 28.16
CA GLN A 263 -6.11 8.58 29.21
C GLN A 263 -4.70 8.21 28.73
N ALA A 264 -4.54 7.08 28.03
CA ALA A 264 -3.26 6.69 27.44
C ALA A 264 -2.80 7.70 26.38
N ALA A 265 -3.69 8.15 25.50
CA ALA A 265 -3.38 9.20 24.51
C ALA A 265 -2.95 10.52 25.18
N ARG A 266 -3.63 10.91 26.26
CA ARG A 266 -3.38 12.13 27.03
C ARG A 266 -2.04 12.08 27.76
N ARG A 267 -1.64 10.92 28.30
CA ARG A 267 -0.29 10.69 28.85
C ARG A 267 0.79 10.72 27.77
N ALA A 268 0.61 9.96 26.70
CA ALA A 268 1.63 9.76 25.67
C ALA A 268 1.84 10.97 24.75
N LEU A 269 0.80 11.80 24.52
CA LEU A 269 0.81 12.85 23.50
C LEU A 269 0.18 14.17 23.97
N GLY A 270 -0.56 14.21 25.08
CA GLY A 270 -1.27 15.41 25.54
C GLY A 270 -0.39 16.56 26.04
N SER A 271 0.87 16.29 26.39
CA SER A 271 1.88 17.29 26.77
C SER A 271 2.73 17.80 25.61
N TRP A 272 2.43 17.38 24.38
CA TRP A 272 3.05 17.95 23.17
C TRP A 272 2.31 19.23 22.79
N ASP A 273 3.05 20.34 22.67
CA ASP A 273 2.50 21.62 22.22
C ASP A 273 1.80 21.51 20.85
N ALA A 274 0.66 22.19 20.73
CA ALA A 274 -0.06 22.30 19.46
C ALA A 274 0.70 23.24 18.50
N ALA A 275 1.28 22.69 17.44
CA ALA A 275 1.78 23.48 16.32
C ALA A 275 0.70 23.60 15.22
N PRO A 276 0.55 24.77 14.56
CA PRO A 276 -0.28 24.89 13.37
C PRO A 276 0.41 24.19 12.19
N VAL A 277 -0.21 23.15 11.66
CA VAL A 277 0.21 22.53 10.39
C VAL A 277 -0.63 23.15 9.27
N ALA A 278 0.04 23.63 8.22
CA ALA A 278 -0.63 24.20 7.06
C ALA A 278 -1.46 23.11 6.35
N PRO A 279 -2.73 23.36 5.97
CA PRO A 279 -3.53 22.39 5.21
C PRO A 279 -2.88 22.08 3.86
N GLN A 280 -2.33 20.87 3.71
CA GLN A 280 -1.58 20.49 2.50
C GLN A 280 -2.47 19.76 1.49
N ALA A 281 -3.34 20.52 0.83
CA ALA A 281 -4.04 20.03 -0.35
C ALA A 281 -3.02 19.72 -1.47
N PRO A 282 -3.16 18.57 -2.16
CA PRO A 282 -2.49 18.33 -3.44
C PRO A 282 -2.91 19.36 -4.50
N ALA A 283 -2.12 19.47 -5.57
CA ALA A 283 -2.50 20.33 -6.69
C ALA A 283 -3.79 19.81 -7.36
N PRO A 284 -4.65 20.68 -7.91
CA PRO A 284 -5.73 20.21 -8.77
C PRO A 284 -5.14 19.46 -9.99
N PRO A 285 -5.84 18.45 -10.55
CA PRO A 285 -5.36 17.69 -11.69
C PRO A 285 -5.03 18.55 -12.90
N ALA A 286 -4.06 18.11 -13.70
CA ALA A 286 -3.95 18.58 -15.07
C ALA A 286 -5.05 17.93 -15.91
N ALA A 287 -5.94 18.73 -16.49
CA ALA A 287 -6.99 18.24 -17.39
C ALA A 287 -6.36 17.55 -18.61
N VAL A 288 -6.60 16.26 -18.78
CA VAL A 288 -6.00 15.46 -19.87
C VAL A 288 -6.84 15.62 -21.13
N GLN A 289 -6.47 16.62 -21.95
CA GLN A 289 -7.21 16.98 -23.17
C GLN A 289 -7.19 15.91 -24.28
N TYR A 290 -6.24 14.97 -24.24
CA TYR A 290 -6.08 13.89 -25.23
C TYR A 290 -5.35 12.71 -24.59
N THR A 291 -5.57 11.50 -25.10
CA THR A 291 -4.96 10.28 -24.55
C THR A 291 -3.43 10.34 -24.61
N ARG A 292 -2.77 10.08 -23.49
CA ARG A 292 -1.30 10.07 -23.34
C ARG A 292 -0.83 8.66 -23.00
N VAL A 293 0.25 8.21 -23.63
CA VAL A 293 0.87 6.91 -23.31
C VAL A 293 2.22 7.12 -22.64
N ILE A 294 2.48 6.38 -21.56
CA ILE A 294 3.77 6.31 -20.89
C ILE A 294 4.20 4.84 -20.84
N ILE A 295 5.36 4.50 -21.40
CA ILE A 295 5.96 3.18 -21.26
C ILE A 295 7.14 3.28 -20.28
N ALA A 296 6.96 2.70 -19.09
CA ALA A 296 8.06 2.40 -18.19
C ALA A 296 8.80 1.16 -18.70
N ASP A 297 9.95 1.41 -19.31
CA ASP A 297 10.71 0.43 -20.07
C ASP A 297 11.31 -0.67 -19.19
N ARG A 298 10.77 -1.89 -19.31
CA ARG A 298 11.35 -3.13 -18.81
C ARG A 298 11.59 -4.08 -20.00
N PRO A 299 12.80 -4.11 -20.59
CA PRO A 299 13.07 -4.93 -21.76
C PRO A 299 12.94 -6.43 -21.45
N ALA A 300 12.63 -7.22 -22.48
CA ALA A 300 12.56 -8.68 -22.44
C ALA A 300 11.56 -9.32 -21.45
N VAL A 301 10.60 -8.56 -20.91
CA VAL A 301 9.45 -9.15 -20.21
C VAL A 301 8.53 -9.90 -21.20
N ALA A 302 7.88 -10.97 -20.72
CA ALA A 302 6.89 -11.72 -21.49
C ALA A 302 5.53 -11.01 -21.47
N ASP A 303 5.02 -10.73 -20.26
CA ASP A 303 3.80 -9.96 -20.02
C ASP A 303 4.12 -8.51 -19.69
N SER A 304 3.23 -7.62 -20.09
CA SER A 304 3.22 -6.21 -19.74
C SER A 304 2.08 -5.89 -18.77
N VAL A 305 2.30 -4.93 -17.87
CA VAL A 305 1.30 -4.45 -16.91
C VAL A 305 0.75 -3.12 -17.41
N ILE A 306 -0.57 -3.03 -17.55
CA ILE A 306 -1.27 -1.90 -18.14
C ILE A 306 -2.15 -1.26 -17.06
N VAL A 307 -1.98 0.03 -16.81
CA VAL A 307 -2.90 0.86 -16.02
C VAL A 307 -3.49 1.91 -16.94
N ILE A 308 -4.82 1.89 -17.09
CA ILE A 308 -5.57 2.97 -17.75
C ILE A 308 -6.27 3.77 -16.66
N ALA A 309 -5.95 5.07 -16.62
CA ALA A 309 -6.42 5.98 -15.59
C ALA A 309 -7.08 7.24 -16.20
N LEU A 310 -8.18 7.70 -15.58
CA LEU A 310 -9.00 8.82 -16.05
C LEU A 310 -9.43 9.68 -14.85
N PRO A 311 -9.36 11.04 -14.90
CA PRO A 311 -9.63 11.92 -13.76
C PRO A 311 -10.93 11.68 -12.98
N GLY A 312 -10.87 11.90 -11.67
CA GLY A 312 -12.00 11.67 -10.77
C GLY A 312 -13.02 12.82 -10.66
N PRO A 313 -14.13 12.55 -9.97
CA PRO A 313 -14.94 13.59 -9.31
C PRO A 313 -14.21 14.20 -8.11
N ALA A 314 -14.40 15.49 -7.89
CA ALA A 314 -13.81 16.21 -6.76
C ALA A 314 -14.37 15.69 -5.41
N PRO A 315 -13.66 15.83 -4.28
CA PRO A 315 -14.11 15.22 -3.03
C PRO A 315 -15.49 15.63 -2.49
N ALA A 316 -16.04 16.74 -2.95
CA ALA A 316 -17.38 17.24 -2.60
C ALA A 316 -18.45 16.99 -3.69
N ASP A 317 -18.11 16.32 -4.80
CA ASP A 317 -19.01 16.02 -5.92
C ASP A 317 -20.03 14.94 -5.52
N ALA A 318 -21.32 15.23 -5.70
CA ALA A 318 -22.42 14.34 -5.33
C ALA A 318 -22.48 13.05 -6.17
N LEU A 319 -21.87 13.03 -7.36
CA LEU A 319 -21.81 11.86 -8.25
C LEU A 319 -20.62 10.92 -7.92
N ARG A 320 -19.80 11.26 -6.91
CA ARG A 320 -18.66 10.45 -6.46
C ARG A 320 -18.98 8.97 -6.17
N PRO A 321 -20.07 8.60 -5.46
CA PRO A 321 -20.42 7.19 -5.23
C PRO A 321 -20.75 6.45 -6.54
N ALA A 322 -21.30 7.16 -7.51
CA ALA A 322 -21.66 6.63 -8.82
C ALA A 322 -20.44 6.38 -9.71
N PHE A 323 -19.43 7.25 -9.62
CA PHE A 323 -18.13 7.04 -10.25
C PHE A 323 -17.39 5.81 -9.69
N TRP A 324 -17.48 5.55 -8.37
CA TRP A 324 -16.93 4.32 -7.81
C TRP A 324 -17.65 3.06 -8.33
N LEU A 325 -18.97 3.10 -8.51
CA LEU A 325 -19.71 1.99 -9.12
C LEU A 325 -19.33 1.79 -10.60
N ALA A 326 -19.13 2.87 -11.36
CA ALA A 326 -18.58 2.79 -12.72
C ALA A 326 -17.20 2.12 -12.74
N GLN A 327 -16.34 2.43 -11.77
CA GLN A 327 -15.03 1.79 -11.63
C GLN A 327 -15.15 0.30 -11.29
N GLN A 328 -16.07 -0.10 -10.40
CA GLN A 328 -16.30 -1.52 -10.11
C GLN A 328 -16.77 -2.28 -11.36
N HIS A 329 -17.75 -1.75 -12.10
CA HIS A 329 -18.21 -2.32 -13.37
C HIS A 329 -17.06 -2.51 -14.38
N ALA A 330 -16.24 -1.47 -14.56
CA ALA A 330 -15.10 -1.49 -15.49
C ALA A 330 -13.99 -2.47 -15.08
N VAL A 331 -13.83 -2.76 -13.78
CA VAL A 331 -12.87 -3.74 -13.24
C VAL A 331 -13.43 -5.17 -13.26
N GLN A 332 -14.66 -5.41 -12.80
CA GLN A 332 -15.31 -6.73 -12.81
C GLN A 332 -15.33 -7.36 -14.20
N SER A 333 -15.64 -6.55 -15.22
CA SER A 333 -15.65 -6.99 -16.61
C SER A 333 -14.26 -7.31 -17.20
N GLN A 334 -13.16 -7.22 -16.43
CA GLN A 334 -11.82 -7.74 -16.78
C GLN A 334 -11.50 -9.11 -16.15
N ALA A 335 -12.39 -9.67 -15.31
CA ALA A 335 -12.08 -10.81 -14.44
C ALA A 335 -11.86 -12.16 -15.15
N THR A 336 -11.73 -12.17 -16.48
CA THR A 336 -11.26 -13.30 -17.30
C THR A 336 -9.75 -13.53 -17.14
N GLY A 337 -9.31 -13.74 -15.89
CA GLY A 337 -7.96 -14.17 -15.52
C GLY A 337 -6.81 -13.17 -15.76
N THR A 338 -7.09 -11.92 -16.13
CA THR A 338 -6.06 -10.94 -16.54
C THR A 338 -6.18 -9.55 -15.88
N SER A 339 -6.94 -9.43 -14.80
CA SER A 339 -6.99 -8.24 -13.95
C SER A 339 -5.87 -8.25 -12.88
N CYS A 340 -5.24 -7.09 -12.62
CA CYS A 340 -4.35 -6.96 -11.48
C CYS A 340 -5.13 -7.09 -10.15
N PRO A 341 -4.52 -7.55 -9.04
CA PRO A 341 -5.13 -7.48 -7.71
C PRO A 341 -5.55 -6.04 -7.39
N PRO A 342 -6.79 -5.79 -6.91
CA PRO A 342 -7.23 -4.44 -6.59
C PRO A 342 -6.43 -3.87 -5.40
N PRO A 343 -6.14 -2.55 -5.38
CA PRO A 343 -5.56 -1.90 -4.20
C PRO A 343 -6.44 -2.14 -2.98
N ALA A 344 -5.87 -2.07 -1.78
CA ALA A 344 -6.65 -2.22 -0.56
C ALA A 344 -7.79 -1.17 -0.51
N ALA A 345 -8.98 -1.57 -0.09
CA ALA A 345 -10.17 -0.73 -0.04
C ALA A 345 -9.93 0.61 0.65
N ALA A 346 -9.12 0.59 1.70
CA ALA A 346 -8.78 1.75 2.49
C ALA A 346 -7.60 2.56 1.90
N SER A 347 -6.72 1.96 1.09
CA SER A 347 -5.80 2.73 0.23
C SER A 347 -6.55 3.57 -0.80
N LEU A 348 -7.72 3.13 -1.29
CA LEU A 348 -8.57 3.97 -2.14
C LEU A 348 -9.01 5.24 -1.39
N LEU A 349 -9.43 5.13 -0.12
CA LEU A 349 -9.79 6.31 0.71
C LEU A 349 -8.63 7.30 0.89
N SER A 350 -7.38 6.83 0.94
CA SER A 350 -6.23 7.74 0.97
C SER A 350 -6.00 8.47 -0.35
N LEU A 351 -6.27 7.83 -1.48
CA LEU A 351 -6.32 8.52 -2.78
C LEU A 351 -7.49 9.52 -2.83
N ASP A 352 -8.60 9.18 -2.16
CA ASP A 352 -9.85 9.93 -2.09
C ASP A 352 -9.76 11.25 -1.30
N ALA A 353 -8.79 11.36 -0.38
CA ALA A 353 -8.40 12.64 0.21
C ALA A 353 -7.27 13.34 -0.53
N ALA A 354 -6.44 12.60 -1.26
CA ALA A 354 -5.34 13.15 -2.05
C ALA A 354 -5.80 13.82 -3.36
N GLY A 355 -7.12 14.02 -3.54
CA GLY A 355 -7.71 14.73 -4.66
C GLY A 355 -8.88 13.95 -5.29
N PRO A 356 -9.29 14.31 -6.52
CA PRO A 356 -10.26 13.55 -7.28
C PRO A 356 -9.67 12.21 -7.74
N VAL A 357 -10.08 11.09 -7.12
CA VAL A 357 -9.57 9.75 -7.42
C VAL A 357 -9.80 9.39 -8.88
N PRO A 358 -8.74 9.14 -9.67
CA PRO A 358 -8.95 8.67 -11.02
C PRO A 358 -9.49 7.24 -10.99
N MET A 359 -10.44 6.95 -11.88
CA MET A 359 -10.78 5.57 -12.19
C MET A 359 -9.52 4.92 -12.74
N SER A 360 -9.07 3.83 -12.10
CA SER A 360 -7.84 3.13 -12.48
C SER A 360 -8.14 1.65 -12.76
N VAL A 361 -8.24 1.29 -14.03
CA VAL A 361 -8.35 -0.11 -14.48
C VAL A 361 -6.96 -0.66 -14.71
N CYS A 362 -6.62 -1.77 -14.06
CA CYS A 362 -5.31 -2.43 -14.17
C CYS A 362 -5.47 -3.85 -14.70
N VAL A 363 -4.74 -4.17 -15.78
CA VAL A 363 -4.73 -5.48 -16.44
C VAL A 363 -3.31 -5.92 -16.80
N THR A 364 -3.09 -7.23 -16.81
CA THR A 364 -1.89 -7.86 -17.38
C THR A 364 -2.21 -8.39 -18.78
N SER A 365 -1.20 -8.46 -19.64
CA SER A 365 -1.36 -9.05 -20.97
C SER A 365 0.00 -9.49 -21.53
N PRO A 366 0.07 -10.58 -22.32
CA PRO A 366 1.24 -10.85 -23.14
C PRO A 366 1.62 -9.62 -23.95
N THR A 367 2.92 -9.34 -24.06
CA THR A 367 3.40 -8.09 -24.70
C THR A 367 2.84 -7.93 -26.13
N ALA A 368 2.74 -9.03 -26.89
CA ALA A 368 2.16 -9.06 -28.24
C ALA A 368 0.62 -8.94 -28.32
N GLN A 369 -0.08 -8.75 -27.20
CA GLN A 369 -1.53 -8.48 -27.12
C GLN A 369 -1.85 -7.15 -26.42
N THR A 370 -0.81 -6.40 -26.03
CA THR A 370 -0.93 -5.25 -25.12
C THR A 370 -1.74 -4.10 -25.74
N ALA A 371 -1.55 -3.77 -27.01
CA ALA A 371 -2.34 -2.72 -27.66
C ALA A 371 -3.83 -3.11 -27.84
N GLU A 372 -4.13 -4.38 -28.12
CA GLU A 372 -5.53 -4.85 -28.21
C GLU A 372 -6.20 -4.88 -26.83
N ARG A 373 -5.48 -5.30 -25.78
CA ARG A 373 -5.96 -5.19 -24.39
C ARG A 373 -6.21 -3.73 -23.99
N ILE A 374 -5.38 -2.79 -24.43
CA ILE A 374 -5.60 -1.35 -24.21
C ILE A 374 -6.85 -0.87 -24.94
N ALA A 375 -7.00 -1.17 -26.24
CA ALA A 375 -8.16 -0.77 -27.04
C ALA A 375 -9.49 -1.23 -26.41
N ALA A 376 -9.62 -2.52 -26.13
CA ALA A 376 -10.82 -3.10 -25.52
C ALA A 376 -11.13 -2.52 -24.12
N THR A 377 -10.09 -2.12 -23.38
CA THR A 377 -10.27 -1.48 -22.06
C THR A 377 -10.77 -0.04 -22.20
N ILE A 378 -10.22 0.75 -23.12
CA ILE A 378 -10.64 2.14 -23.41
C ILE A 378 -12.09 2.16 -23.92
N GLU A 379 -12.42 1.29 -24.88
CA GLU A 379 -13.77 1.16 -25.44
C GLU A 379 -14.79 0.87 -24.34
N ARG A 380 -14.47 -0.07 -23.44
CA ARG A 380 -15.38 -0.49 -22.38
C ARG A 380 -15.60 0.58 -21.30
N VAL A 381 -14.57 1.36 -20.93
CA VAL A 381 -14.73 2.53 -20.05
C VAL A 381 -15.60 3.61 -20.71
N ARG A 382 -15.48 3.80 -22.03
CA ARG A 382 -16.37 4.70 -22.78
C ARG A 382 -17.80 4.18 -22.85
N ARG A 383 -18.01 2.87 -22.99
CA ARG A 383 -19.35 2.26 -23.01
C ARG A 383 -20.12 2.52 -21.71
N THR A 384 -19.46 2.50 -20.55
CA THR A 384 -20.02 2.87 -19.23
C THR A 384 -20.54 4.32 -19.15
N ALA A 385 -20.17 5.19 -20.09
CA ALA A 385 -20.72 6.55 -20.22
C ALA A 385 -21.84 6.69 -21.26
N ALA A 386 -21.90 5.77 -22.24
CA ALA A 386 -22.88 5.78 -23.31
C ALA A 386 -24.16 5.03 -22.93
N GLU A 387 -24.00 3.87 -22.28
CA GLU A 387 -25.08 2.95 -21.94
C GLU A 387 -25.43 3.06 -20.44
N THR A 388 -26.72 3.01 -20.11
CA THR A 388 -27.17 2.88 -18.71
C THR A 388 -27.02 1.42 -18.27
N LEU A 389 -26.31 1.17 -17.17
CA LEU A 389 -26.16 -0.18 -16.61
C LEU A 389 -27.54 -0.83 -16.36
N SER A 390 -27.65 -2.13 -16.68
CA SER A 390 -28.81 -2.92 -16.27
C SER A 390 -28.89 -3.05 -14.73
N ALA A 391 -30.07 -3.39 -14.22
CA ALA A 391 -30.24 -3.63 -12.78
C ALA A 391 -29.30 -4.73 -12.23
N ALA A 392 -29.02 -5.76 -13.04
CA ALA A 392 -28.09 -6.83 -12.67
C ALA A 392 -26.63 -6.33 -12.60
N GLU A 393 -26.19 -5.51 -13.54
CA GLU A 393 -24.84 -4.92 -13.52
C GLU A 393 -24.66 -3.90 -12.39
N LEU A 394 -25.71 -3.14 -12.06
CA LEU A 394 -25.69 -2.21 -10.93
C LEU A 394 -25.58 -2.96 -9.59
N GLU A 395 -26.38 -4.02 -9.38
CA GLU A 395 -26.25 -4.87 -8.18
C GLU A 395 -24.91 -5.60 -8.13
N ALA A 396 -24.40 -6.12 -9.26
CA ALA A 396 -23.06 -6.72 -9.31
C ALA A 396 -21.96 -5.71 -8.94
N SER A 397 -22.08 -4.46 -9.38
CA SER A 397 -21.13 -3.39 -9.05
C SER A 397 -21.20 -3.00 -7.57
N ARG A 398 -22.42 -2.90 -7.00
CA ARG A 398 -22.65 -2.69 -5.56
C ARG A 398 -22.11 -3.85 -4.72
N ALA A 399 -22.30 -5.08 -5.18
CA ALA A 399 -21.74 -6.28 -4.56
C ALA A 399 -20.20 -6.24 -4.57
N SER A 400 -19.56 -5.89 -5.70
CA SER A 400 -18.10 -5.73 -5.79
C SER A 400 -17.56 -4.67 -4.83
N PHE A 401 -18.25 -3.53 -4.73
CA PHE A 401 -17.89 -2.47 -3.81
C PHE A 401 -17.98 -2.96 -2.36
N ASN A 402 -19.12 -3.53 -1.97
CA ASN A 402 -19.34 -4.05 -0.62
C ASN A 402 -18.36 -5.21 -0.29
N GLU A 403 -18.08 -6.12 -1.22
CA GLU A 403 -17.12 -7.22 -1.08
C GLU A 403 -15.69 -6.71 -0.84
N THR A 404 -15.29 -5.65 -1.54
CA THR A 404 -13.97 -5.02 -1.40
C THR A 404 -13.68 -4.56 0.03
N PHE A 405 -14.71 -4.15 0.77
CA PHE A 405 -14.63 -3.87 2.21
C PHE A 405 -14.90 -5.13 3.07
N ALA A 406 -15.99 -5.86 2.81
CA ALA A 406 -16.45 -6.97 3.64
C ALA A 406 -15.46 -8.14 3.76
N THR A 407 -14.73 -8.46 2.69
CA THR A 407 -13.68 -9.50 2.71
C THR A 407 -12.50 -9.14 3.60
N ARG A 408 -12.26 -7.84 3.85
CA ARG A 408 -11.10 -7.34 4.59
C ARG A 408 -11.44 -6.98 6.04
N LEU A 409 -12.70 -6.66 6.34
CA LEU A 409 -13.14 -6.20 7.65
C LEU A 409 -13.34 -7.22 8.80
N PRO A 410 -13.26 -8.56 8.67
CA PRO A 410 -13.51 -9.45 9.81
C PRO A 410 -12.36 -9.53 10.83
N SER A 411 -11.28 -8.74 10.65
CA SER A 411 -10.11 -8.74 11.52
C SER A 411 -9.87 -7.37 12.18
N LEU A 412 -9.37 -7.37 13.42
CA LEU A 412 -9.05 -6.14 14.15
C LEU A 412 -7.98 -5.28 13.44
N PRO A 413 -6.87 -5.84 12.88
CA PRO A 413 -5.90 -5.04 12.12
C PRO A 413 -6.56 -4.25 11.00
N ALA A 414 -7.38 -4.89 10.16
CA ALA A 414 -7.98 -4.26 9.00
C ALA A 414 -9.09 -3.25 9.35
N LEU A 415 -9.76 -3.42 10.50
CA LEU A 415 -10.64 -2.39 11.07
C LEU A 415 -9.85 -1.16 11.52
N ALA A 416 -8.72 -1.36 12.20
CA ALA A 416 -7.82 -0.28 12.61
C ALA A 416 -7.20 0.42 11.39
N ASP A 417 -6.83 -0.33 10.36
CA ASP A 417 -6.34 0.20 9.09
C ASP A 417 -7.42 1.03 8.38
N LEU A 418 -8.64 0.50 8.19
CA LEU A 418 -9.73 1.24 7.53
C LEU A 418 -10.01 2.57 8.22
N ALA A 419 -10.10 2.56 9.55
CA ALA A 419 -10.25 3.76 10.36
C ALA A 419 -9.02 4.69 10.22
N GLY A 420 -7.81 4.14 10.15
CA GLY A 420 -6.56 4.87 9.98
C GLY A 420 -6.46 5.62 8.66
N PHE A 421 -6.80 4.94 7.57
CA PHE A 421 -6.90 5.56 6.25
C PHE A 421 -8.03 6.60 6.19
N ALA A 422 -9.16 6.39 6.86
CA ALA A 422 -10.26 7.36 6.91
C ALA A 422 -9.87 8.64 7.68
N MET A 423 -9.26 8.48 8.86
CA MET A 423 -8.73 9.61 9.64
C MET A 423 -7.62 10.36 8.89
N GLY A 424 -6.72 9.61 8.23
CA GLY A 424 -5.67 10.15 7.37
C GLY A 424 -6.23 10.83 6.11
N ALA A 425 -7.42 10.41 5.67
CA ALA A 425 -8.20 11.04 4.62
C ALA A 425 -9.01 12.26 5.09
N GLY A 426 -8.88 12.68 6.36
CA GLY A 426 -9.65 13.79 6.92
C GLY A 426 -11.15 13.50 7.09
N LEU A 427 -11.58 12.25 6.85
CA LEU A 427 -12.96 11.84 7.05
C LEU A 427 -13.33 11.88 8.53
N GLN A 428 -14.55 12.29 8.81
CA GLN A 428 -15.13 12.22 10.15
C GLN A 428 -15.48 10.77 10.50
N HIS A 429 -15.48 10.48 11.80
CA HIS A 429 -15.71 9.15 12.38
C HIS A 429 -17.02 8.47 11.93
N ASP A 430 -18.01 9.23 11.43
CA ASP A 430 -19.30 8.72 10.95
C ASP A 430 -19.40 8.63 9.42
N GLN A 431 -18.51 9.29 8.66
CA GLN A 431 -18.63 9.42 7.22
C GLN A 431 -18.48 8.08 6.50
N LEU A 432 -17.65 7.17 7.00
CA LEU A 432 -17.52 5.81 6.46
C LEU A 432 -18.87 5.06 6.37
N GLY A 433 -19.72 5.19 7.39
CA GLY A 433 -21.06 4.60 7.38
C GLY A 433 -21.97 5.27 6.34
N ARG A 434 -21.88 6.59 6.21
CA ARG A 434 -22.64 7.37 5.21
C ARG A 434 -22.25 7.00 3.78
N LEU A 435 -20.96 6.76 3.49
CA LEU A 435 -20.49 6.32 2.17
C LEU A 435 -21.15 5.00 1.71
N ALA A 436 -21.26 4.01 2.61
CA ALA A 436 -21.92 2.75 2.29
C ALA A 436 -23.41 2.93 1.93
N SER A 437 -24.13 3.78 2.68
CA SER A 437 -25.53 4.11 2.38
C SER A 437 -25.69 4.87 1.06
N GLN A 438 -24.74 5.77 0.72
CA GLN A 438 -24.74 6.51 -0.55
C GLN A 438 -24.53 5.58 -1.76
N VAL A 439 -23.57 4.65 -1.69
CA VAL A 439 -23.35 3.66 -2.76
C VAL A 439 -24.59 2.77 -2.95
N GLN A 440 -25.25 2.35 -1.87
CA GLN A 440 -26.46 1.52 -1.95
C GLN A 440 -27.67 2.25 -2.57
N SER A 441 -27.77 3.58 -2.43
CA SER A 441 -28.87 4.38 -2.99
C SER A 441 -28.61 4.90 -4.41
N THR A 442 -27.38 4.82 -4.91
CA THR A 442 -26.97 5.39 -6.20
C THR A 442 -27.58 4.68 -7.41
N THR A 443 -28.20 5.42 -8.34
CA THR A 443 -28.91 4.87 -9.51
C THR A 443 -28.01 4.66 -10.73
N ALA A 444 -28.44 3.80 -11.67
CA ALA A 444 -27.71 3.58 -12.92
C ALA A 444 -27.60 4.84 -13.80
N ASP A 445 -28.57 5.76 -13.72
CA ASP A 445 -28.49 7.04 -14.41
C ASP A 445 -27.43 7.96 -13.81
N GLN A 446 -27.27 7.98 -12.48
CA GLN A 446 -26.18 8.70 -11.82
C GLN A 446 -24.81 8.11 -12.21
N VAL A 447 -24.70 6.79 -12.39
CA VAL A 447 -23.47 6.13 -12.85
C VAL A 447 -23.11 6.59 -14.27
N ARG A 448 -24.09 6.62 -15.18
CA ARG A 448 -23.94 7.13 -16.55
C ARG A 448 -23.61 8.62 -16.58
N GLU A 449 -24.27 9.42 -15.74
CA GLU A 449 -24.03 10.86 -15.62
C GLU A 449 -22.62 11.17 -15.11
N ALA A 450 -22.16 10.48 -14.06
CA ALA A 450 -20.80 10.60 -13.52
C ALA A 450 -19.70 10.34 -14.56
N MET A 451 -19.99 9.52 -15.57
CA MET A 451 -19.07 9.13 -16.64
C MET A 451 -19.23 9.94 -17.94
N ARG A 452 -20.34 10.67 -18.14
CA ARG A 452 -20.72 11.28 -19.43
C ARG A 452 -19.67 12.22 -20.00
N ASP A 453 -19.20 13.16 -19.19
CA ASP A 453 -18.23 14.17 -19.63
C ASP A 453 -16.81 13.62 -19.53
N ARG A 454 -16.55 12.86 -18.47
CA ARG A 454 -15.29 12.18 -18.19
C ARG A 454 -14.85 11.24 -19.32
N ALA A 455 -15.75 10.49 -19.95
CA ALA A 455 -15.41 9.63 -21.09
C ALA A 455 -15.04 10.38 -22.39
N ARG A 456 -15.22 11.70 -22.44
CA ARG A 456 -14.73 12.59 -23.51
C ARG A 456 -13.31 13.09 -23.26
N GLU A 457 -12.85 13.05 -22.01
CA GLU A 457 -11.46 13.38 -21.65
C GLU A 457 -10.49 12.32 -22.20
N GLY A 458 -9.23 12.72 -22.33
CA GLY A 458 -8.13 11.81 -22.65
C GLY A 458 -7.79 10.90 -21.48
N MET A 459 -7.51 9.63 -21.78
CA MET A 459 -7.04 8.67 -20.78
C MET A 459 -5.52 8.74 -20.64
N LEU A 460 -5.00 8.56 -19.44
CA LEU A 460 -3.60 8.25 -19.24
C LEU A 460 -3.41 6.73 -19.27
N VAL A 461 -2.59 6.24 -20.18
CA VAL A 461 -2.21 4.83 -20.29
C VAL A 461 -0.76 4.68 -19.84
N VAL A 462 -0.54 4.05 -18.70
CA VAL A 462 0.79 3.70 -18.19
C VAL A 462 1.00 2.20 -18.40
N VAL A 463 2.07 1.84 -19.10
CA VAL A 463 2.47 0.45 -19.34
C VAL A 463 3.85 0.20 -18.75
N ILE A 464 4.00 -0.85 -17.94
CA ILE A 464 5.32 -1.41 -17.62
C ILE A 464 5.54 -2.60 -18.55
N GLY A 465 6.50 -2.49 -19.46
CA GLY A 465 6.66 -3.42 -20.56
C GLY A 465 7.87 -3.13 -21.45
N ASP A 466 8.06 -3.95 -22.47
CA ASP A 466 9.18 -3.85 -23.40
C ASP A 466 8.98 -2.68 -24.39
N ALA A 467 9.67 -1.56 -24.17
CA ALA A 467 9.45 -0.35 -24.96
C ALA A 467 10.03 -0.42 -26.39
N ALA A 468 10.81 -1.46 -26.71
CA ALA A 468 11.27 -1.72 -28.07
C ALA A 468 10.17 -2.40 -28.91
N LYS A 469 9.38 -3.30 -28.31
CA LYS A 469 8.24 -3.97 -28.95
C LYS A 469 6.99 -3.09 -29.00
N LEU A 470 6.68 -2.40 -27.90
CA LEU A 470 5.41 -1.69 -27.72
C LEU A 470 5.39 -0.27 -28.29
N GLY A 471 6.56 0.37 -28.45
CA GLY A 471 6.65 1.81 -28.66
C GLY A 471 5.94 2.33 -29.92
N GLU A 472 6.04 1.60 -31.03
CA GLU A 472 5.39 1.97 -32.29
C GLU A 472 3.90 1.61 -32.26
N GLU A 473 3.54 0.40 -31.83
CA GLU A 473 2.17 -0.08 -31.76
C GLU A 473 1.26 0.82 -30.90
N LEU A 474 1.76 1.27 -29.75
CA LEU A 474 1.00 2.13 -28.84
C LEU A 474 0.88 3.59 -29.31
N SER A 475 1.63 4.02 -30.33
CA SER A 475 1.49 5.35 -30.93
C SER A 475 0.11 5.59 -31.58
N ARG A 476 -0.63 4.51 -31.87
CA ARG A 476 -2.03 4.57 -32.34
C ARG A 476 -3.01 5.15 -31.32
N PHE A 477 -2.62 5.30 -30.06
CA PHE A 477 -3.45 5.87 -28.99
C PHE A 477 -3.14 7.35 -28.68
N GLY A 478 -2.00 7.86 -29.14
CA GLY A 478 -1.49 9.20 -28.79
C GLY A 478 0.04 9.19 -28.67
N ASP A 479 0.60 10.29 -28.18
CA ASP A 479 2.06 10.40 -27.99
C ASP A 479 2.55 9.40 -26.93
N VAL A 480 3.63 8.67 -27.25
CA VAL A 480 4.25 7.70 -26.36
C VAL A 480 5.52 8.26 -25.74
N THR A 481 5.54 8.32 -24.41
CA THR A 481 6.69 8.77 -23.62
C THR A 481 7.36 7.55 -23.00
N VAL A 482 8.58 7.22 -23.43
CA VAL A 482 9.35 6.12 -22.85
C VAL A 482 10.18 6.65 -21.68
N VAL A 483 10.07 6.01 -20.51
CA VAL A 483 10.73 6.40 -19.26
C VAL A 483 11.45 5.21 -18.63
N ASP A 484 12.49 5.47 -17.83
CA ASP A 484 13.16 4.43 -17.05
C ASP A 484 12.59 4.33 -15.62
N PRO A 485 11.94 3.22 -15.23
CA PRO A 485 11.37 3.07 -13.89
C PRO A 485 12.40 2.91 -12.75
N SER A 486 13.69 2.77 -13.07
CA SER A 486 14.79 2.64 -12.12
C SER A 486 15.51 3.99 -11.90
N GLU A 487 15.65 4.79 -12.97
CA GLU A 487 16.31 6.09 -12.97
C GLU A 487 15.30 7.25 -12.79
N GLY A 488 14.53 7.24 -11.70
CA GLY A 488 13.61 8.34 -11.35
C GLY A 488 12.50 8.65 -12.38
N PHE A 489 12.12 7.68 -13.23
CA PHE A 489 11.21 7.90 -14.37
C PHE A 489 11.74 8.91 -15.40
N ALA A 490 13.08 9.01 -15.53
CA ALA A 490 13.74 9.82 -16.54
C ALA A 490 13.29 9.43 -17.97
N ARG A 491 13.00 10.44 -18.79
CA ARG A 491 12.51 10.29 -20.17
C ARG A 491 13.64 9.80 -21.09
N LYS A 492 13.56 8.54 -21.51
CA LYS A 492 14.46 7.91 -22.50
C LYS A 492 14.21 8.40 -23.92
N ARG A 493 12.94 8.44 -24.34
CA ARG A 493 12.53 8.67 -25.75
C ARG A 493 11.12 9.22 -25.83
N GLN A 494 10.83 10.01 -26.87
CA GLN A 494 9.46 10.27 -27.33
C GLN A 494 9.23 9.54 -28.65
N ILE A 495 8.02 9.01 -28.83
CA ILE A 495 7.51 8.57 -30.13
C ILE A 495 6.23 9.39 -30.37
N PRO A 496 6.15 10.16 -31.48
CA PRO A 496 4.94 10.91 -31.81
C PRO A 496 3.74 9.98 -32.03
N ALA A 497 2.53 10.50 -31.84
CA ALA A 497 1.30 9.81 -32.22
C ALA A 497 1.31 9.40 -33.72
N SER A 498 0.78 8.23 -34.02
CA SER A 498 0.53 7.75 -35.39
C SER A 498 -0.48 8.67 -36.11
N PRO A 499 -0.43 8.82 -37.45
CA PRO A 499 -1.49 9.46 -38.24
C PRO A 499 -2.89 8.83 -38.07
N SER A 500 -2.98 7.61 -37.52
CA SER A 500 -4.23 6.93 -37.18
C SER A 500 -4.73 7.19 -35.75
N ALA A 501 -3.98 7.94 -34.94
CA ALA A 501 -4.37 8.26 -33.57
C ALA A 501 -5.49 9.33 -33.52
N PRO A 502 -6.27 9.41 -32.43
CA PRO A 502 -7.22 10.50 -32.24
C PRO A 502 -6.51 11.86 -32.31
N SER A 503 -7.00 12.73 -33.19
CA SER A 503 -6.48 14.09 -33.35
C SER A 503 -6.54 14.86 -32.03
N LYS A 504 -5.45 15.55 -31.67
CA LYS A 504 -5.51 16.59 -30.64
C LYS A 504 -6.45 17.71 -31.09
N PRO A 505 -7.26 18.31 -30.18
CA PRO A 505 -8.02 19.52 -30.47
C PRO A 505 -7.10 20.73 -30.66
#